data_AF-A0A1S8T1Z3-F1
#
_entry.id   AF-A0A1S8T1Z3-F1
#
_cell.length_a   1.000
_cell.length_b   1.000
_cell.length_c   1.000
_cell.angle_alpha   90.00
_cell.angle_beta   90.00
_cell.angle_gamma   90.00
#
_symmetry.space_group_name_H-M   'P 1'
#
loop_
_entity.id
_entity.type
_entity.pdbx_description
1 polymer ?
#
loop_
_entity_poly.entity_id
_entity_poly.type
_entity_poly.pdbx_seq_one_letter_code
_entity_poly.pdbx_strand_id
1 'polypeptide(L)'
;MCYKHITINERCYIIEYLNLGWSLSKIAKELNRNKSSILREIKRNNLNGKYSAHTAQDKYQIRRTKCKPYCKMVNASLVNYIQEKLNVHWFPE
;
A
#
# COMPACT_ATOMS: atom_id res chain seq x y z
N MET A 1 2.78 3.57 16.24
CA MET A 1 1.82 2.68 15.55
C MET A 1 2.41 2.22 14.24
N CYS A 2 2.57 0.92 14.02
CA CYS A 2 3.01 0.39 12.73
C CYS A 2 1.87 0.51 11.71
N TYR A 3 2.13 1.11 10.54
CA TYR A 3 1.13 1.29 9.49
C TYR A 3 0.77 -0.07 8.87
N LYS A 4 -0.41 -0.59 9.20
CA LYS A 4 -0.92 -1.85 8.63
C LYS A 4 -1.70 -1.56 7.37
N HIS A 5 -1.20 -2.00 6.22
CA HIS A 5 -1.93 -1.96 4.96
C HIS A 5 -3.17 -2.87 5.02
N ILE A 6 -4.18 -2.52 4.23
CA ILE A 6 -5.33 -3.41 4.00
C ILE A 6 -4.84 -4.54 3.09
N THR A 7 -5.11 -5.77 3.50
CA THR A 7 -4.78 -7.03 2.81
C THR A 7 -5.83 -7.35 1.74
N ILE A 8 -5.52 -8.31 0.86
CA ILE A 8 -6.50 -8.78 -0.13
C ILE A 8 -7.74 -9.40 0.55
N ASN A 9 -7.55 -10.18 1.62
CA ASN A 9 -8.66 -10.79 2.35
C ASN A 9 -9.58 -9.72 2.95
N GLU A 10 -9.03 -8.69 3.57
CA GLU A 10 -9.81 -7.56 4.08
C GLU A 10 -10.57 -6.84 2.95
N ARG A 11 -9.99 -6.71 1.74
CA ARG A 11 -10.71 -6.15 0.58
C ARG A 11 -11.87 -7.04 0.14
N CYS A 12 -11.69 -8.36 0.15
CA CYS A 12 -12.75 -9.32 -0.16
C CYS A 12 -13.90 -9.22 0.85
N TYR A 13 -13.59 -9.17 2.14
CA TYR A 13 -14.61 -8.98 3.17
C TYR A 13 -15.33 -7.63 3.04
N ILE A 14 -14.62 -6.54 2.70
CA ILE A 14 -15.26 -5.25 2.46
C ILE A 14 -16.31 -5.35 1.35
N ILE A 15 -16.01 -6.00 0.22
CA ILE A 15 -17.00 -6.13 -0.87
C ILE A 15 -18.17 -7.03 -0.47
N GLU A 16 -17.92 -8.16 0.21
CA GLU A 16 -18.97 -9.05 0.71
C GLU A 16 -19.91 -8.33 1.67
N TYR A 17 -19.37 -7.61 2.67
CA TYR A 17 -20.19 -6.89 3.64
C TYR A 17 -20.94 -5.71 3.02
N LEU A 18 -20.38 -5.03 2.02
CA LEU A 18 -21.10 -3.99 1.28
C LEU A 18 -22.28 -4.59 0.50
N ASN A 19 -22.10 -5.76 -0.12
CA ASN A 19 -23.18 -6.48 -0.81
C ASN A 19 -24.29 -6.95 0.16
N LEU A 20 -23.92 -7.27 1.41
CA LEU A 20 -24.85 -7.57 2.49
C LEU A 20 -25.53 -6.32 3.09
N GLY A 21 -25.25 -5.12 2.57
CA GLY A 21 -25.85 -3.86 3.05
C GLY A 21 -25.34 -3.39 4.41
N TRP A 22 -24.16 -3.84 4.85
CA TRP A 22 -23.61 -3.44 6.14
C TRP A 22 -23.15 -1.98 6.15
N SER A 23 -23.32 -1.32 7.29
CA SER A 23 -22.79 0.02 7.49
C SER A 23 -21.26 -0.01 7.63
N LEU A 24 -20.60 1.08 7.22
CA LEU A 24 -19.15 1.23 7.34
C LEU A 24 -18.65 1.07 8.78
N SER A 25 -19.44 1.50 9.76
CA SER A 25 -19.11 1.34 11.18
C SER A 25 -19.10 -0.14 11.59
N LYS A 26 -20.03 -0.95 11.07
CA LYS A 26 -20.09 -2.40 11.33
C LYS A 26 -18.91 -3.12 10.70
N ILE A 27 -18.62 -2.83 9.42
CA ILE A 27 -17.48 -3.40 8.69
C ILE A 27 -16.15 -3.09 9.41
N ALA A 28 -16.00 -1.85 9.88
CA ALA A 28 -14.80 -1.43 10.60
C ALA A 28 -14.59 -2.20 11.90
N LYS A 29 -15.67 -2.44 12.66
CA LYS A 29 -15.62 -3.26 13.89
C LYS A 29 -15.24 -4.71 13.57
N GLU A 30 -15.87 -5.29 12.55
CA GLU A 30 -15.63 -6.69 12.15
C GLU A 30 -14.18 -6.93 11.72
N LEU A 31 -13.63 -6.01 10.92
CA LEU A 31 -12.24 -6.09 10.44
C LEU A 31 -11.22 -5.60 11.48
N ASN A 32 -11.67 -5.18 12.66
CA ASN A 32 -10.85 -4.51 13.67
C ASN A 32 -9.99 -3.36 13.09
N ARG A 33 -10.61 -2.56 12.22
CA ARG A 33 -10.01 -1.40 11.55
C ARG A 33 -10.72 -0.11 11.92
N ASN A 34 -10.03 1.00 11.76
CA ASN A 34 -10.66 2.31 11.90
C ASN A 34 -11.64 2.55 10.73
N LYS A 35 -12.85 3.04 11.03
CA LYS A 35 -13.87 3.45 10.06
C LYS A 35 -13.32 4.36 8.96
N SER A 36 -12.47 5.31 9.32
CA SER A 36 -11.83 6.23 8.37
C SER A 36 -10.91 5.52 7.38
N SER A 37 -10.27 4.41 7.78
CA SER A 37 -9.43 3.62 6.87
C SER A 37 -10.25 2.86 5.85
N ILE A 38 -11.37 2.25 6.28
CA ILE A 38 -12.32 1.57 5.37
C ILE A 38 -12.96 2.57 4.42
N LEU A 39 -13.42 3.72 4.93
CA LEU A 39 -13.98 4.79 4.10
C LEU A 39 -12.99 5.28 3.04
N ARG A 40 -11.74 5.53 3.43
CA ARG A 40 -10.68 5.95 2.49
C ARG A 40 -10.39 4.88 1.45
N GLU A 41 -10.34 3.62 1.84
CA GLU A 41 -10.12 2.49 0.92
C GLU A 41 -11.22 2.42 -0.14
N ILE A 42 -12.49 2.51 0.28
CA ILE A 42 -13.63 2.49 -0.64
C ILE A 42 -13.60 3.73 -1.53
N LYS A 43 -13.50 4.93 -0.97
CA LYS A 43 -13.45 6.18 -1.77
C LYS A 43 -12.32 6.19 -2.80
N ARG A 44 -11.14 5.68 -2.44
CA ARG A 44 -9.96 5.67 -3.31
C ARG A 44 -10.05 4.66 -4.45
N ASN A 45 -10.79 3.57 -4.26
CA ASN A 45 -10.86 2.47 -5.23
C ASN A 45 -12.27 2.26 -5.83
N ASN A 46 -13.23 3.12 -5.49
CA ASN A 46 -14.55 3.14 -6.11
C ASN A 46 -14.42 3.60 -7.58
N LEU A 47 -14.97 2.80 -8.48
CA LEU A 47 -15.08 3.11 -9.92
C LEU A 47 -16.57 3.17 -10.25
N ASN A 48 -17.08 4.36 -10.57
CA ASN A 48 -18.47 4.59 -10.99
C ASN A 48 -19.52 3.98 -10.04
N GLY A 49 -19.30 4.09 -8.73
CA GLY A 49 -20.19 3.56 -7.70
C GLY A 49 -19.86 2.12 -7.29
N LYS A 50 -19.04 1.39 -8.06
CA LYS A 50 -18.72 -0.02 -7.78
C LYS A 50 -17.35 -0.16 -7.11
N TYR A 51 -17.32 -0.90 -6.01
CA TYR A 51 -16.07 -1.33 -5.35
C TYR A 51 -15.72 -2.74 -5.81
N SER A 52 -14.44 -3.00 -6.11
CA SER A 52 -13.92 -4.32 -6.50
C SER A 52 -12.62 -4.59 -5.75
N ALA A 53 -12.58 -5.73 -5.04
CA ALA A 53 -11.42 -6.11 -4.22
C ALA A 53 -10.15 -6.33 -5.06
N HIS A 54 -10.27 -7.07 -6.17
CA HIS A 54 -9.16 -7.35 -7.08
C HIS A 54 -8.60 -6.06 -7.69
N THR A 55 -9.48 -5.21 -8.23
CA THR A 55 -9.06 -3.95 -8.83
C THR A 55 -8.40 -3.01 -7.81
N ALA A 56 -8.90 -2.99 -6.57
CA ALA A 56 -8.30 -2.23 -5.48
C ALA A 56 -6.90 -2.74 -5.12
N GLN A 57 -6.70 -4.07 -5.11
CA GLN A 57 -5.42 -4.71 -4.88
C GLN A 57 -4.42 -4.37 -5.99
N ASP A 58 -4.80 -4.50 -7.27
CA ASP A 58 -3.92 -4.17 -8.40
C ASP A 58 -3.48 -2.72 -8.35
N LYS A 59 -4.44 -1.81 -8.14
CA LYS A 59 -4.16 -0.38 -7.97
C LYS A 59 -3.24 -0.11 -6.78
N TYR A 60 -3.42 -0.82 -5.67
CA TYR A 60 -2.52 -0.73 -4.52
C TYR A 60 -1.10 -1.17 -4.90
N GLN A 61 -0.95 -2.29 -5.59
CA GLN A 61 0.35 -2.81 -6.01
C GLN A 61 1.07 -1.84 -6.95
N ILE A 62 0.38 -1.31 -7.97
CA ILE A 62 0.92 -0.31 -8.91
C ILE A 62 1.39 0.96 -8.17
N ARG A 63 0.61 1.43 -7.19
CA ARG A 63 1.02 2.61 -6.39
C ARG A 63 2.24 2.30 -5.52
N ARG A 64 2.30 1.10 -4.92
CA ARG A 64 3.44 0.69 -4.09
C ARG A 64 4.71 0.54 -4.89
N THR A 65 4.65 -0.02 -6.10
CA THR A 65 5.83 -0.11 -6.98
C THR A 65 6.33 1.28 -7.38
N LYS A 66 5.42 2.20 -7.74
CA LYS A 66 5.78 3.59 -8.08
C LYS A 66 6.38 4.39 -6.91
N CYS A 67 5.89 4.17 -5.69
CA CYS A 67 6.41 4.88 -4.50
C CYS A 67 7.71 4.27 -3.94
N LYS A 68 8.08 3.05 -4.33
CA LYS A 68 9.36 2.49 -3.93
C LYS A 68 10.45 3.22 -4.71
N PRO A 69 11.44 3.84 -4.04
CA PRO A 69 12.57 4.44 -4.75
C PRO A 69 13.21 3.36 -5.61
N TYR A 70 13.55 3.71 -6.86
CA TYR A 70 14.34 2.84 -7.71
C TYR A 70 15.60 2.44 -6.95
N CYS A 71 15.96 1.15 -6.98
CA CYS A 71 17.16 0.69 -6.30
C CYS A 71 18.36 1.50 -6.82
N LYS A 72 19.01 2.27 -5.95
CA LYS A 72 20.22 3.05 -6.31
C LYS A 72 21.35 2.14 -6.83
N MET A 73 21.26 0.84 -6.55
CA MET A 73 22.18 -0.20 -7.00
C MET A 73 22.08 -0.55 -8.49
N VAL A 74 21.10 -0.02 -9.24
CA VAL A 74 21.01 -0.26 -10.69
C VAL A 74 22.09 0.51 -11.47
N ASN A 75 22.61 1.60 -10.90
CA ASN A 75 23.70 2.35 -11.51
C ASN A 75 25.06 1.77 -11.07
N ALA A 76 25.65 0.94 -11.92
CA ALA A 76 26.94 0.30 -11.66
C ALA A 76 28.05 1.33 -11.35
N SER A 77 28.04 2.49 -12.02
CA SER A 77 28.99 3.57 -11.77
C SER A 77 28.83 4.19 -10.38
N LEU A 78 27.57 4.36 -9.92
CA LEU A 78 27.28 4.84 -8.57
C LEU A 78 27.66 3.81 -7.50
N VAL A 79 27.44 2.52 -7.76
CA VAL A 79 27.84 1.43 -6.86
C VAL A 79 29.36 1.38 -6.73
N ASN A 80 30.08 1.41 -7.85
CA ASN A 80 31.55 1.42 -7.86
C ASN A 80 32.10 2.65 -7.14
N TYR A 81 31.52 3.84 -7.37
CA TYR A 81 31.91 5.06 -6.67
C TYR A 81 31.70 4.94 -5.15
N ILE A 82 30.56 4.42 -4.70
CA ILE A 82 30.29 4.21 -3.27
C ILE A 82 31.27 3.19 -2.68
N GLN A 83 31.56 2.09 -3.39
CA GLN A 83 32.52 1.08 -2.94
C GLN A 83 33.94 1.65 -2.84
N GLU A 84 34.37 2.41 -3.84
CA GLU A 84 35.67 3.10 -3.83
C GLU A 84 35.77 4.06 -2.64
N LYS A 85 34.73 4.86 -2.38
CA LYS A 85 34.69 5.79 -1.24
C LYS A 85 34.67 5.09 0.11
N LEU A 86 33.96 3.97 0.24
CA LEU A 86 33.98 3.15 1.47
C LEU A 86 35.36 2.53 1.72
N ASN A 87 36.05 2.07 0.66
CA ASN A 87 37.39 1.49 0.77
C ASN A 87 38.44 2.49 1.25
N VAL A 88 38.28 3.78 0.95
CA VAL A 88 39.16 4.85 1.46
C VAL A 88 38.74 5.41 2.82
N HIS A 89 37.91 4.68 3.58
CA HIS A 89 37.40 5.07 4.91
C HIS A 89 36.82 6.49 4.93
N TRP A 90 36.10 6.84 3.87
CA TRP A 90 35.49 8.15 3.78
C TRP A 90 34.33 8.27 4.75
N PHE A 91 34.44 9.19 5.69
CA PHE A 91 33.33 9.67 6.52
C PHE A 91 32.63 10.82 5.77
N PRO A 92 31.32 10.73 5.51
CA PRO A 92 30.59 11.83 4.89
C PRO A 92 30.36 12.95 5.91
N GLU A 93 30.67 14.18 5.52
CA GLU A 93 30.25 15.42 6.20
C GLU A 93 28.81 15.80 5.82
#